data_AF-A0A6J7C069-F1
#
_entry.id   AF-A0A6J7C069-F1
#
_cell.length_a   1.000
_cell.length_b   1.000
_cell.length_c   1.000
_cell.angle_alpha   90.00
_cell.angle_beta   90.00
_cell.angle_gamma   90.00
#
_symmetry.space_group_name_H-M   'P 1'
#
loop_
_entity.id
_entity.type
_entity.pdbx_description
1 polymer ?
#
loop_
_entity_poly.entity_id
_entity_poly.type
_entity_poly.pdbx_seq_one_letter_code
_entity_poly.pdbx_strand_id
1 'polypeptide(L)'
;MDLAELQDVIERTFGERDRARGVAPTVAWLAEEVGELAQAVRKGTHEQQVHEFGDVIAWVATLANQMGVDLTEAVQRYAAGCPRCASLPCACA
;
A
#
# COMPACT_ATOMS: atom_id res chain seq x y z
N MET A 1 8.37 5.41 11.48
CA MET A 1 7.21 4.93 10.73
C MET A 1 7.51 3.56 10.20
N ASP A 2 6.99 2.55 10.90
CA ASP A 2 6.77 1.21 10.37
C ASP A 2 5.35 1.06 9.82
N LEU A 3 4.98 -0.16 9.38
CA LEU A 3 3.66 -0.43 8.81
C LEU A 3 2.52 -0.33 9.83
N ALA A 4 2.77 -0.72 11.08
CA ALA A 4 1.77 -0.63 12.13
C ALA A 4 1.51 0.85 12.50
N GLU A 5 2.56 1.65 12.61
CA GLU A 5 2.49 3.10 12.82
C GLU A 5 1.74 3.79 11.66
N LEU A 6 2.03 3.40 10.41
CA LEU A 6 1.31 3.90 9.25
C LEU A 6 -0.19 3.55 9.30
N GLN A 7 -0.54 2.29 9.59
CA GLN A 7 -1.93 1.86 9.68
C GLN A 7 -2.70 2.62 10.77
N ASP A 8 -2.11 2.83 11.95
CA ASP A 8 -2.71 3.62 13.04
C ASP A 8 -2.95 5.07 12.62
N VAL A 9 -1.97 5.71 11.97
CA VAL A 9 -2.11 7.09 11.49
C VAL A 9 -3.25 7.19 10.49
N ILE A 10 -3.34 6.28 9.52
CA ILE A 10 -4.42 6.29 8.52
C ILE A 10 -5.78 6.03 9.17
N GLU A 11 -5.88 5.05 10.07
CA GLU A 11 -7.12 4.73 10.79
C GLU A 11 -7.62 5.93 11.60
N ARG A 12 -6.73 6.59 12.36
CA ARG A 12 -7.09 7.75 13.17
C ARG A 12 -7.40 8.99 12.34
N THR A 13 -6.85 9.09 11.13
CA THR A 13 -7.07 10.25 10.25
C THR A 13 -8.35 10.11 9.44
N PHE A 14 -8.65 8.91 8.93
CA PHE A 14 -9.68 8.70 7.91
C PHE A 14 -10.66 7.55 8.20
N GLY A 15 -10.42 6.71 9.22
CA GLY A 15 -11.10 5.43 9.42
C GLY A 15 -12.63 5.49 9.44
N GLU A 16 -13.23 6.49 10.09
CA GLU A 16 -14.70 6.66 10.08
C GLU A 16 -15.24 6.95 8.68
N ARG A 17 -14.59 7.89 7.97
CA ARG A 17 -14.97 8.26 6.60
C ARG A 17 -14.78 7.08 5.65
N ASP A 18 -13.70 6.34 5.83
CA ASP A 18 -13.38 5.20 4.99
C ASP A 18 -14.39 4.08 5.22
N ARG A 19 -14.73 3.75 6.47
CA ARG A 19 -15.80 2.78 6.76
C ARG A 19 -17.13 3.17 6.12
N ALA A 20 -17.50 4.44 6.16
CA ALA A 20 -18.72 4.92 5.52
C ALA A 20 -18.69 4.79 3.98
N ARG A 21 -17.53 5.00 3.36
CA ARG A 21 -17.32 4.82 1.91
C ARG A 21 -17.36 3.35 1.48
N GLY A 22 -16.85 2.45 2.30
CA GLY A 22 -16.83 1.01 2.05
C GLY A 22 -15.71 0.53 1.11
N VAL A 23 -15.62 -0.80 0.99
CA VAL A 23 -14.49 -1.49 0.36
C VAL A 23 -14.45 -1.29 -1.16
N ALA A 24 -15.56 -1.48 -1.87
CA ALA A 24 -15.56 -1.42 -3.34
C ALA A 24 -15.11 -0.05 -3.89
N PRO A 25 -15.59 1.09 -3.37
CA PRO A 25 -15.05 2.39 -3.79
C PRO A 25 -13.60 2.60 -3.37
N THR A 26 -13.15 2.03 -2.24
CA THR A 26 -11.75 2.12 -1.79
C THR A 26 -10.81 1.37 -2.73
N VAL A 27 -11.23 0.22 -3.26
CA VAL A 27 -10.49 -0.51 -4.30
C VAL A 27 -10.42 0.32 -5.60
N ALA A 28 -11.49 1.04 -5.95
CA ALA A 28 -11.48 1.92 -7.12
C ALA A 28 -10.48 3.09 -6.96
N TRP A 29 -10.46 3.73 -5.78
CA TRP A 29 -9.45 4.76 -5.46
C TRP A 29 -8.03 4.20 -5.52
N LEU A 30 -7.77 3.04 -4.90
CA LEU A 30 -6.44 2.40 -5.00
C LEU A 30 -6.02 2.14 -6.46
N ALA A 31 -6.96 1.73 -7.33
CA ALA A 31 -6.68 1.51 -8.76
C ALA A 31 -6.36 2.81 -9.51
N GLU A 32 -7.04 3.92 -9.18
CA GLU A 32 -6.77 5.26 -9.72
C GLU A 32 -5.34 5.69 -9.41
N GLU A 33 -4.93 5.53 -8.15
CA GLU A 33 -3.63 5.96 -7.60
C GLU A 33 -2.47 5.15 -8.18
N VAL A 34 -2.71 3.86 -8.47
CA VAL A 34 -1.77 3.05 -9.25
C VAL A 34 -1.63 3.59 -10.68
N GLY A 35 -2.69 4.13 -11.26
CA GLY A 35 -2.67 4.81 -12.56
C GLY A 35 -1.87 6.11 -12.53
N GLU A 36 -2.03 6.93 -11.49
CA GLU A 36 -1.27 8.17 -11.29
C GLU A 36 0.21 7.89 -11.07
N LEU A 37 0.54 6.89 -10.24
CA LEU A 37 1.91 6.39 -10.07
C LEU A 37 2.51 5.95 -11.42
N ALA A 38 1.78 5.20 -12.24
CA ALA A 38 2.27 4.80 -13.57
C ALA A 38 2.56 6.01 -14.47
N GLN A 39 1.76 7.06 -14.38
CA GLN A 39 2.01 8.31 -15.11
C GLN A 39 3.26 9.03 -14.58
N ALA A 40 3.43 9.15 -13.27
CA ALA A 40 4.58 9.78 -12.63
C ALA A 40 5.89 9.03 -12.91
N VAL A 41 5.87 7.70 -12.91
CA VAL A 41 7.04 6.88 -13.30
C VAL A 41 7.42 7.12 -14.76
N ARG A 42 6.43 7.22 -15.66
CA ARG A 42 6.70 7.37 -17.10
C ARG A 42 7.22 8.75 -17.48
N LYS A 43 6.72 9.81 -16.82
CA LYS A 43 6.91 11.20 -17.28
C LYS A 43 7.16 12.22 -16.17
N GLY A 44 7.00 11.85 -14.92
CA GLY A 44 7.08 12.76 -13.78
C GLY A 44 8.50 12.95 -13.25
N THR A 45 8.64 13.94 -12.37
CA THR A 45 9.85 14.17 -11.59
C THR A 45 9.98 13.14 -10.46
N HIS A 46 11.16 13.06 -9.84
CA HIS A 46 11.35 12.23 -8.66
C HIS A 46 10.39 12.63 -7.52
N GLU A 47 10.14 13.92 -7.33
CA GLU A 47 9.22 14.43 -6.32
C GLU A 47 7.78 13.95 -6.57
N GLN A 48 7.34 13.97 -7.83
CA GLN A 48 6.03 13.43 -8.20
C GLN A 48 5.97 11.91 -7.94
N GLN A 49 7.02 11.16 -8.28
CA GLN A 49 7.06 9.73 -8.00
C GLN A 49 6.96 9.45 -6.50
N VAL A 50 7.69 10.20 -5.66
CA VAL A 50 7.63 10.06 -4.19
C VAL A 50 6.21 10.35 -3.68
N HIS A 51 5.51 11.34 -4.25
CA HIS A 51 4.12 11.64 -3.93
C HIS A 51 3.21 10.44 -4.22
N GLU A 52 3.20 9.97 -5.47
CA GLU A 52 2.30 8.88 -5.89
C GLU A 52 2.60 7.55 -5.20
N PHE A 53 3.89 7.26 -4.91
CA PHE A 53 4.24 6.10 -4.09
C PHE A 53 3.64 6.21 -2.68
N GLY A 54 3.62 7.41 -2.11
CA GLY A 54 2.98 7.70 -0.83
C GLY A 54 1.48 7.44 -0.88
N ASP A 55 0.79 7.92 -1.90
CA ASP A 55 -0.66 7.75 -2.02
C ASP A 55 -1.06 6.28 -2.23
N VAL A 56 -0.37 5.54 -3.09
CA VAL A 56 -0.60 4.09 -3.23
C VAL A 56 -0.45 3.37 -1.89
N ILE A 57 0.59 3.69 -1.11
CA ILE A 57 0.81 3.09 0.21
C ILE A 57 -0.32 3.48 1.19
N ALA A 58 -0.76 4.73 1.19
CA ALA A 58 -1.86 5.20 2.04
C ALA A 58 -3.19 4.50 1.71
N TRP A 59 -3.47 4.26 0.42
CA TRP A 59 -4.66 3.54 -0.03
C TRP A 59 -4.61 2.04 0.28
N VAL A 60 -3.43 1.42 0.23
CA VAL A 60 -3.24 0.05 0.72
C VAL A 60 -3.52 -0.05 2.22
N ALA A 61 -3.01 0.89 3.02
CA ALA A 61 -3.30 0.93 4.46
C ALA A 61 -4.79 1.18 4.75
N THR A 62 -5.43 2.07 4.00
CA THR A 62 -6.87 2.35 4.10
C THR A 62 -7.70 1.09 3.85
N LEU A 63 -7.39 0.36 2.78
CA LEU A 63 -8.07 -0.89 2.44
C LEU A 63 -7.81 -1.97 3.50
N ALA A 64 -6.57 -2.10 3.97
CA ALA A 64 -6.20 -3.05 5.02
C ALA A 64 -6.99 -2.80 6.31
N ASN A 65 -7.12 -1.54 6.73
CA ASN A 65 -7.91 -1.15 7.91
C ASN A 65 -9.39 -1.50 7.75
N GLN A 66 -10.00 -1.24 6.59
CA GLN A 66 -11.39 -1.63 6.32
C GLN A 66 -11.62 -3.15 6.34
N MET A 67 -10.62 -3.91 5.90
CA MET A 67 -10.70 -5.37 5.82
C MET A 67 -10.24 -6.08 7.10
N GLY A 68 -9.72 -5.34 8.09
CA GLY A 68 -9.15 -5.91 9.31
C GLY A 68 -7.87 -6.71 9.07
N VAL A 69 -7.06 -6.31 8.08
CA VAL A 69 -5.79 -6.96 7.73
C VAL A 69 -4.63 -6.18 8.37
N ASP A 70 -3.77 -6.89 9.10
CA ASP A 70 -2.49 -6.35 9.59
C ASP A 70 -1.44 -6.40 8.47
N LEU A 71 -0.93 -5.24 8.06
CA LEU A 71 0.11 -5.15 7.02
C LEU A 71 1.45 -5.70 7.51
N THR A 72 1.77 -5.59 8.79
CA THR A 72 2.99 -6.16 9.38
C THR A 72 2.97 -7.68 9.28
N GLU A 73 1.81 -8.31 9.51
CA GLU A 73 1.58 -9.74 9.25
C GLU A 73 1.70 -10.04 7.75
N ALA A 74 1.01 -9.28 6.89
CA ALA A 74 0.96 -9.54 5.45
C ALA A 74 2.35 -9.54 4.79
N VAL A 75 3.26 -8.68 5.24
CA VAL A 75 4.62 -8.60 4.67
C VAL A 75 5.58 -9.65 5.22
N GLN A 76 5.26 -10.37 6.31
CA GLN A 76 6.18 -11.37 6.90
C GLN A 76 6.61 -12.44 5.89
N ARG A 77 5.77 -12.76 4.91
CA ARG A 77 6.10 -13.69 3.81
C ARG A 77 7.36 -13.29 3.02
N TYR A 78 7.77 -12.03 3.06
CA TYR A 78 8.96 -11.50 2.38
C TYR A 78 10.15 -11.25 3.33
N ALA A 79 10.00 -11.48 4.63
CA ALA A 79 11.00 -11.11 5.65
C ALA A 79 12.35 -11.83 5.50
N ALA A 80 12.35 -13.05 4.94
CA ALA A 80 13.54 -13.89 4.75
C ALA A 80 13.94 -14.05 3.27
N GLY A 81 13.49 -13.17 2.38
CA GLY A 81 13.76 -13.24 0.95
C GLY A 81 12.55 -13.69 0.13
N CYS A 82 12.79 -14.27 -1.05
CA CYS A 82 11.69 -14.66 -1.94
C CYS A 82 10.77 -15.71 -1.29
N PRO A 83 9.44 -15.51 -1.24
CA PRO A 83 8.52 -16.47 -0.64
C PRO A 83 8.45 -17.81 -1.40
N ARG A 84 9.04 -17.89 -2.60
CA ARG A 84 9.08 -19.11 -3.41
C ARG A 84 10.38 -19.90 -3.27
N CYS A 85 11.53 -19.22 -3.28
CA CYS A 85 12.84 -19.89 -3.23
C CYS A 85 13.64 -19.66 -1.95
N ALA A 86 13.15 -18.82 -1.02
CA ALA A 86 13.84 -18.39 0.20
C ALA A 86 15.22 -17.72 -0.02
N SER A 87 15.61 -17.46 -1.26
CA SER A 87 16.87 -16.80 -1.58
C SER A 87 16.75 -15.28 -1.54
N LEU A 88 17.87 -14.64 -1.16
CA LEU A 88 18.10 -13.21 -1.21
C LEU A 88 19.54 -12.98 -1.73
N PRO A 89 19.76 -12.65 -3.03
CA PRO A 89 18.76 -12.31 -4.06
C PRO A 89 17.94 -13.52 -4.58
N CYS A 90 16.76 -13.22 -5.12
CA CYS A 90 15.85 -14.22 -5.72
C CYS A 90 16.48 -14.90 -6.94
N ALA A 91 16.30 -16.23 -7.07
CA ALA A 91 16.76 -17.03 -8.21
C ALA A 91 15.62 -17.73 -8.99
N CYS A 92 14.37 -17.27 -8.81
CA CYS A 92 13.24 -17.79 -9.58
C CYS A 92 13.37 -17.41 -11.07
N ALA A 93 12.95 -18.32 -11.94
CA ALA A 93 12.73 -18.07 -13.36
C ALA A 93 11.42 -17.28 -13.60
#